data_AF-A0A441U5W5-F1
#
_entry.id   AF-A0A441U5W5-F1
#
_cell.length_a   1.000
_cell.length_b   1.000
_cell.length_c   1.000
_cell.angle_alpha   90.00
_cell.angle_beta   90.00
_cell.angle_gamma   90.00
#
_symmetry.space_group_name_H-M   'P 1'
#
loop_
_entity.id
_entity.type
_entity.pdbx_description
1 polymer ?
#
loop_
_entity_poly.entity_id
_entity_poly.type
_entity_poly.pdbx_seq_one_letter_code
_entity_poly.pdbx_strand_id
1 'polypeptide(L)'
;MTEQTEHHPLDIDRAVAALIGHTIRSRINLDILGSDENRIKRSSLTWDDLLPVIERDLVGHKMSRDDYECVWEAVQRAPAQLKDRYLAALEIWRSAAWPSFREALVAEAADDFGNHKFTESDLRKHLEKWPELRGEKRLVSAGLAQLRTSGSSLKEALGNLVELKGGEDGARAALTIMLADRHYHQEDLIAELLNAWAGATTWGRLMTSLWASLPEKFVAPDAITNLAHLLRQVPLVSGSSLDGFVLEDMSGASRATWRRSVAKSIGGDTALKEAATEALLWFAHAREDLFAQFTALEINDSDPVAGIKPLQSHPSRLVALRAQSALDLLVKTSDSLEALLTKNGPEVVASPSLPASRTWLGDARLEQLLRTAFDRAASSMAAEVSSTASSGEENLVGKLLERLRGACEQVTERAAILARETDRGERLTISLSHRVIGKTEEGDPGLVKDRRFSADVTLILRARRGAEPPFSQRATLIQAKRLRRGTPLEGEHYAVNMSQMEDIANQTSSSFLLALGPPALGVTMPVAPAQLLVDRFGVIVKERHIHPDRVARLGRSLAVWLVDDVIGLWTGDAREDAVEKASAGAGDRDTILVEIAVAMESVDPEVEGRKR
;
A
#
# COMPACT_ATOMS: atom_id res chain seq x y z
N MET A 1 -24.61 18.36 -70.88
CA MET A 1 -25.32 19.63 -70.73
C MET A 1 -24.90 20.22 -69.40
N THR A 2 -24.26 21.37 -69.47
CA THR A 2 -23.71 22.16 -68.37
C THR A 2 -24.80 22.56 -67.38
N GLU A 3 -24.69 22.09 -66.14
CA GLU A 3 -25.50 22.56 -65.02
C GLU A 3 -25.15 24.02 -64.74
N GLN A 4 -26.11 24.90 -65.04
CA GLN A 4 -26.10 26.29 -64.64
C GLN A 4 -26.22 26.35 -63.11
N THR A 5 -25.12 26.70 -62.45
CA THR A 5 -25.11 27.03 -61.04
C THR A 5 -25.74 28.41 -60.88
N GLU A 6 -26.93 28.46 -60.27
CA GLU A 6 -27.59 29.70 -59.90
C GLU A 6 -26.69 30.52 -58.96
N HIS A 7 -26.21 31.65 -59.46
CA HIS A 7 -25.52 32.65 -58.66
C HIS A 7 -26.50 33.29 -57.68
N HIS A 8 -26.57 32.77 -56.46
CA HIS A 8 -27.09 33.52 -55.34
C HIS A 8 -26.20 34.77 -55.13
N PRO A 9 -26.76 35.99 -55.11
CA PRO A 9 -26.01 37.19 -54.76
C PRO A 9 -25.71 37.11 -53.26
N LEU A 10 -24.57 36.53 -52.93
CA LEU A 10 -23.97 36.67 -51.61
C LEU A 10 -23.65 38.14 -51.39
N ASP A 11 -23.83 38.60 -50.14
CA ASP A 11 -23.42 39.89 -49.59
C ASP A 11 -21.88 40.03 -49.62
N ILE A 12 -21.35 40.06 -50.84
CA ILE A 12 -19.97 40.32 -51.23
C ILE A 12 -19.63 41.77 -50.88
N ASP A 13 -20.62 42.68 -50.85
CA ASP A 13 -20.43 44.10 -50.56
C ASP A 13 -19.84 44.35 -49.17
N ARG A 14 -20.16 43.55 -48.15
CA ARG A 14 -19.62 43.73 -46.79
C ARG A 14 -18.21 43.15 -46.59
N ALA A 15 -17.94 41.99 -47.22
CA ALA A 15 -16.63 41.35 -47.25
C ALA A 15 -15.62 42.14 -48.09
N VAL A 16 -16.08 42.61 -49.25
CA VAL A 16 -15.35 43.51 -50.15
C VAL A 16 -15.24 44.91 -49.53
N ALA A 17 -16.22 45.41 -48.77
CA ALA A 17 -16.04 46.67 -48.02
C ALA A 17 -15.04 46.57 -46.86
N ALA A 18 -14.85 45.40 -46.24
CA ALA A 18 -13.78 45.17 -45.25
C ALA A 18 -12.41 45.09 -45.93
N LEU A 19 -12.29 44.36 -47.05
CA LEU A 19 -11.06 44.25 -47.85
C LEU A 19 -10.70 45.55 -48.59
N ILE A 20 -11.68 46.27 -49.16
CA ILE A 20 -11.53 47.53 -49.93
C ILE A 20 -11.54 48.76 -49.03
N GLY A 21 -12.33 48.78 -47.96
CA GLY A 21 -12.36 49.89 -47.00
C GLY A 21 -11.01 50.10 -46.30
N HIS A 22 -10.23 49.02 -46.14
CA HIS A 22 -8.90 49.07 -45.56
C HIS A 22 -7.79 49.38 -46.59
N THR A 23 -7.89 48.87 -47.82
CA THR A 23 -6.96 49.23 -48.93
C THR A 23 -7.13 50.67 -49.41
N ILE A 24 -8.25 51.36 -49.11
CA ILE A 24 -8.44 52.77 -49.45
C ILE A 24 -7.84 53.73 -48.39
N ARG A 25 -7.59 53.28 -47.14
CA ARG A 25 -7.00 54.12 -46.09
C ARG A 25 -5.47 54.10 -46.08
N SER A 26 -4.83 53.04 -46.55
CA SER A 26 -3.42 53.04 -46.88
C SER A 26 -3.26 53.42 -48.35
N ARG A 27 -2.48 54.46 -48.67
CA ARG A 27 -2.17 54.84 -50.06
C ARG A 27 -1.33 53.76 -50.74
N ILE A 28 -1.94 52.63 -51.07
CA ILE A 28 -1.34 51.63 -51.95
C ILE A 28 -1.74 52.02 -53.36
N ASN A 29 -0.73 52.40 -54.15
CA ASN A 29 -0.85 52.60 -55.59
C ASN A 29 -1.51 51.38 -56.22
N LEU A 30 -2.71 51.60 -56.75
CA LEU A 30 -3.40 50.71 -57.69
C LEU A 30 -2.75 50.69 -59.08
N ASP A 31 -1.50 51.13 -59.22
CA ASP A 31 -0.76 51.18 -60.51
C ASP A 31 -0.36 49.81 -61.06
N ILE A 32 -0.78 48.70 -60.44
CA ILE A 32 -0.48 47.34 -60.91
C ILE A 32 -1.70 46.65 -61.55
N LEU A 33 -2.89 47.29 -61.52
CA LEU A 33 -3.96 46.97 -62.46
C LEU A 33 -3.88 48.04 -63.55
N GLY A 34 -3.22 47.68 -64.66
CA GLY A 34 -2.83 48.58 -65.73
C GLY A 34 -3.86 49.67 -66.07
N SER A 35 -3.33 50.87 -66.30
CA SER A 35 -4.04 52.00 -66.89
C SER A 35 -4.81 51.55 -68.14
N ASP A 36 -6.14 51.46 -68.05
CA ASP A 36 -7.05 52.26 -68.86
C ASP A 36 -8.51 51.77 -68.70
N GLU A 37 -9.40 52.77 -68.61
CA GLU A 37 -10.83 52.77 -68.92
C GLU A 37 -11.85 51.83 -68.25
N ASN A 38 -11.49 50.82 -67.45
CA ASN A 38 -12.49 50.04 -66.72
C ASN A 38 -12.43 50.29 -65.20
N ARG A 39 -13.22 51.27 -64.74
CA ARG A 39 -13.79 51.22 -63.38
C ARG A 39 -14.61 49.93 -63.30
N ILE A 40 -13.98 48.83 -62.88
CA ILE A 40 -14.64 47.60 -62.48
C ILE A 40 -15.70 48.04 -61.46
N LYS A 41 -16.98 47.93 -61.83
CA LYS A 41 -18.08 48.22 -60.90
C LYS A 41 -17.83 47.34 -59.67
N ARG A 42 -17.90 47.92 -58.48
CA ARG A 42 -17.69 47.22 -57.19
C ARG A 42 -18.49 45.90 -57.06
N SER A 43 -19.53 45.75 -57.88
CA SER A 43 -20.38 44.56 -58.03
C SER A 43 -19.85 43.44 -58.93
N SER A 44 -18.63 43.52 -59.50
CA SER A 44 -18.11 42.51 -60.44
C SER A 44 -16.73 41.94 -60.09
N LEU A 45 -16.23 42.15 -58.87
CA LEU A 45 -15.02 41.50 -58.38
C LEU A 45 -15.33 40.06 -57.99
N THR A 46 -14.62 39.11 -58.61
CA THR A 46 -14.72 37.70 -58.27
C THR A 46 -13.65 37.31 -57.24
N TRP A 47 -13.84 36.17 -56.57
CA TRP A 47 -12.83 35.62 -55.66
C TRP A 47 -11.51 35.27 -56.36
N ASP A 48 -11.50 35.09 -57.68
CA ASP A 48 -10.26 34.88 -58.45
C ASP A 48 -9.47 36.19 -58.64
N ASP A 49 -10.16 37.33 -58.77
CA ASP A 49 -9.54 38.64 -58.98
C ASP A 49 -8.84 39.18 -57.71
N LEU A 50 -9.32 38.79 -56.53
CA LEU A 50 -8.81 39.25 -55.23
C LEU A 50 -7.60 38.44 -54.72
N LEU A 51 -7.39 37.24 -55.26
CA LEU A 51 -6.40 36.30 -54.77
C LEU A 51 -4.95 36.78 -54.93
N PRO A 52 -4.53 37.36 -56.07
CA PRO A 52 -3.16 37.86 -56.24
C PRO A 52 -2.86 39.08 -55.35
N VAL A 53 -3.87 39.90 -55.05
CA VAL A 53 -3.75 41.08 -54.18
C VAL A 53 -3.54 40.64 -52.73
N ILE A 54 -4.29 39.63 -52.28
CA ILE A 54 -4.15 39.07 -50.93
C ILE A 54 -2.81 38.30 -50.79
N GLU A 55 -2.42 37.50 -51.76
CA GLU A 55 -1.15 36.76 -51.70
C GLU A 55 0.08 37.69 -51.70
N ARG A 56 0.02 38.83 -52.42
CA ARG A 56 1.15 39.78 -52.52
C ARG A 56 1.18 40.81 -51.40
N ASP A 57 0.05 41.43 -51.07
CA ASP A 57 0.02 42.65 -50.27
C ASP A 57 -0.37 42.40 -48.80
N LEU A 58 -1.03 41.28 -48.48
CA LEU A 58 -1.51 41.01 -47.13
C LEU A 58 -0.34 40.74 -46.16
N VAL A 59 0.69 40.00 -46.59
CA VAL A 59 1.88 39.67 -45.78
C VAL A 59 2.68 40.92 -45.37
N GLY A 60 2.60 42.01 -46.15
CA GLY A 60 3.29 43.26 -45.87
C GLY A 60 2.50 44.29 -45.06
N HIS A 61 1.22 44.05 -44.75
CA HIS A 61 0.33 45.05 -44.17
C HIS A 61 0.12 44.89 -42.67
N LYS A 62 0.06 46.01 -41.93
CA LYS A 62 -0.36 46.01 -40.52
C LYS A 62 -1.88 46.12 -40.44
N MET A 63 -2.56 44.99 -40.25
CA MET A 63 -4.01 44.96 -39.96
C MET A 63 -4.25 45.03 -38.45
N SER A 64 -5.37 45.63 -38.03
CA SER A 64 -5.84 45.47 -36.65
C SER A 64 -6.51 44.11 -36.46
N ARG A 65 -6.77 43.71 -35.21
CA ARG A 65 -7.47 42.46 -34.90
C ARG A 65 -8.84 42.38 -35.57
N ASP A 66 -9.63 43.46 -35.45
CA ASP A 66 -11.01 43.50 -35.97
C ASP A 66 -11.04 43.33 -37.49
N ASP A 67 -10.04 43.90 -38.17
CA ASP A 67 -9.89 43.77 -39.62
C ASP A 67 -9.55 42.33 -40.01
N TYR A 68 -8.65 41.66 -39.26
CA TYR A 68 -8.32 40.26 -39.50
C TYR A 68 -9.55 39.36 -39.32
N GLU A 69 -10.31 39.53 -38.22
CA GLU A 69 -11.49 38.69 -37.96
C GLU A 69 -12.57 38.88 -39.04
N CYS A 70 -12.78 40.11 -39.50
CA CYS A 70 -13.70 40.41 -40.60
C CYS A 70 -13.26 39.74 -41.92
N VAL A 71 -11.95 39.75 -42.22
CA VAL A 71 -11.40 39.09 -43.41
C VAL A 71 -11.50 37.57 -43.31
N TRP A 72 -11.21 37.00 -42.13
CA TRP A 72 -11.33 35.57 -41.89
C TRP A 72 -12.78 35.09 -42.07
N GLU A 73 -13.77 35.79 -41.52
CA GLU A 73 -15.20 35.46 -41.69
C GLU A 73 -15.67 35.55 -43.14
N ALA A 74 -15.13 36.51 -43.90
CA ALA A 74 -15.39 36.62 -45.33
C ALA A 74 -14.81 35.41 -46.10
N VAL A 75 -13.57 35.01 -45.81
CA VAL A 75 -12.88 33.87 -46.46
C VAL A 75 -13.61 32.55 -46.20
N GLN A 76 -14.28 32.39 -45.05
CA GLN A 76 -15.08 31.19 -44.79
C GLN A 76 -16.22 30.97 -45.82
N ARG A 77 -16.69 32.04 -46.48
CA ARG A 77 -17.74 32.02 -47.51
C ARG A 77 -17.19 31.91 -48.94
N ALA A 78 -15.87 31.80 -49.12
CA ALA A 78 -15.25 31.64 -50.42
C ALA A 78 -15.48 30.24 -51.02
N PRO A 79 -15.45 30.09 -52.35
CA PRO A 79 -15.51 28.79 -53.01
C PRO A 79 -14.41 27.84 -52.53
N ALA A 80 -14.73 26.56 -52.35
CA ALA A 80 -13.81 25.56 -51.76
C ALA A 80 -12.44 25.50 -52.45
N GLN A 81 -12.38 25.70 -53.76
CA GLN A 81 -11.16 25.67 -54.57
C GLN A 81 -10.19 26.83 -54.26
N LEU A 82 -10.69 27.96 -53.74
CA LEU A 82 -9.92 29.18 -53.47
C LEU A 82 -9.71 29.41 -51.97
N LYS A 83 -10.61 28.87 -51.14
CA LYS A 83 -10.59 28.98 -49.69
C LYS A 83 -9.25 28.57 -49.08
N ASP A 84 -8.67 27.45 -49.53
CA ASP A 84 -7.40 26.95 -49.00
C ASP A 84 -6.23 27.91 -49.26
N ARG A 85 -6.21 28.56 -50.44
CA ARG A 85 -5.18 29.55 -50.79
C ARG A 85 -5.31 30.82 -49.96
N TYR A 86 -6.55 31.26 -49.73
CA TYR A 86 -6.82 32.41 -48.85
C TYR A 86 -6.44 32.14 -47.40
N LEU A 87 -6.75 30.95 -46.89
CA LEU A 87 -6.36 30.55 -45.53
C LEU A 87 -4.85 30.46 -45.38
N ALA A 88 -4.12 29.98 -46.39
CA ALA A 88 -2.66 29.93 -46.37
C ALA A 88 -2.02 31.34 -46.31
N ALA A 89 -2.53 32.30 -47.08
CA ALA A 89 -2.06 33.69 -47.03
C ALA A 89 -2.34 34.34 -45.67
N LEU A 90 -3.53 34.11 -45.11
CA LEU A 90 -3.89 34.57 -43.76
C LEU A 90 -3.03 33.93 -42.67
N GLU A 91 -2.68 32.65 -42.81
CA GLU A 91 -1.81 31.95 -41.86
C GLU A 91 -0.40 32.53 -41.81
N ILE A 92 0.17 32.88 -42.96
CA ILE A 92 1.49 33.54 -43.05
C ILE A 92 1.45 34.88 -42.32
N TRP A 93 0.43 35.70 -42.58
CA TRP A 93 0.26 36.99 -41.92
C TRP A 93 0.04 36.83 -40.41
N ARG A 94 -0.88 35.95 -40.01
CA ARG A 94 -1.24 35.69 -38.61
C ARG A 94 -0.02 35.25 -37.82
N SER A 95 0.80 34.36 -38.38
CA SER A 95 2.05 33.90 -37.75
C SER A 95 3.04 35.04 -37.51
N ALA A 96 3.15 35.99 -38.44
CA ALA A 96 4.02 37.16 -38.29
C ALA A 96 3.46 38.20 -37.29
N ALA A 97 2.14 38.37 -37.24
CA ALA A 97 1.45 39.35 -36.40
C ALA A 97 1.11 38.84 -34.98
N TRP A 98 1.18 37.52 -34.75
CA TRP A 98 0.84 36.89 -33.48
C TRP A 98 1.49 37.54 -32.25
N PRO A 99 2.80 37.86 -32.23
CA PRO A 99 3.44 38.45 -31.06
C PRO A 99 2.80 39.77 -30.59
N SER A 100 2.22 40.56 -31.51
CA SER A 100 1.57 41.84 -31.16
C SER A 100 0.18 41.69 -30.56
N PHE A 101 -0.52 40.58 -30.80
CA PHE A 101 -1.88 40.35 -30.32
C PHE A 101 -1.96 39.34 -29.18
N ARG A 102 -0.90 38.53 -29.00
CA ARG A 102 -0.82 37.43 -28.04
C ARG A 102 -1.29 37.81 -26.63
N GLU A 103 -0.76 38.87 -26.03
CA GLU A 103 -1.10 39.19 -24.63
C GLU A 103 -2.58 39.58 -24.45
N ALA A 104 -3.12 40.39 -25.36
CA ALA A 104 -4.51 40.83 -25.30
C ALA A 104 -5.48 39.67 -25.53
N LEU A 105 -5.25 38.85 -26.57
CA LEU A 105 -6.09 37.71 -26.90
C LEU A 105 -6.05 36.61 -25.83
N VAL A 106 -4.88 36.36 -25.24
CA VAL A 106 -4.73 35.39 -24.15
C VAL A 106 -5.43 35.87 -22.88
N ALA A 107 -5.38 37.16 -22.56
CA ALA A 107 -6.06 37.71 -21.38
C ALA A 107 -7.58 37.64 -21.53
N GLU A 108 -8.12 38.06 -22.68
CA GLU A 108 -9.55 38.01 -22.97
C GLU A 108 -10.07 36.57 -22.95
N ALA A 109 -9.40 35.67 -23.66
CA ALA A 109 -9.81 34.27 -23.68
C ALA A 109 -9.71 33.64 -22.27
N ALA A 110 -8.68 33.97 -21.48
CA ALA A 110 -8.56 33.47 -20.11
C ALA A 110 -9.65 34.01 -19.15
N ASP A 111 -10.06 35.28 -19.31
CA ASP A 111 -11.17 35.88 -18.56
C ASP A 111 -12.51 35.22 -18.93
N ASP A 112 -12.71 34.89 -20.21
CA ASP A 112 -13.91 34.21 -20.70
C ASP A 112 -14.03 32.76 -20.20
N PHE A 113 -12.93 32.05 -19.99
CA PHE A 113 -12.92 30.72 -19.35
C PHE A 113 -13.53 30.73 -17.93
N GLY A 114 -13.51 31.87 -17.23
CA GLY A 114 -14.14 32.04 -15.91
C GLY A 114 -15.64 32.38 -15.96
N ASN A 115 -16.19 32.62 -17.14
CA ASN A 115 -17.55 33.12 -17.32
C ASN A 115 -18.53 31.98 -17.68
N HIS A 116 -19.52 31.75 -16.82
CA HIS A 116 -20.63 30.81 -17.02
C HIS A 116 -21.45 30.98 -18.33
N LYS A 117 -21.27 32.08 -19.08
CA LYS A 117 -21.92 32.33 -20.37
C LYS A 117 -21.09 31.87 -21.57
N PHE A 118 -19.83 31.52 -21.36
CA PHE A 118 -18.92 31.12 -22.41
C PHE A 118 -19.09 29.62 -22.68
N THR A 119 -19.64 29.29 -23.84
CA THR A 119 -19.92 27.89 -24.22
C THR A 119 -18.78 27.28 -25.03
N GLU A 120 -18.72 25.95 -25.10
CA GLU A 120 -17.77 25.20 -25.96
C GLU A 120 -17.77 25.68 -27.42
N SER A 121 -18.94 26.08 -27.92
CA SER A 121 -19.12 26.66 -29.27
C SER A 121 -18.39 27.99 -29.45
N ASP A 122 -18.35 28.82 -28.40
CA ASP A 122 -17.71 30.14 -28.45
C ASP A 122 -16.19 30.05 -28.35
N LEU A 123 -15.68 29.07 -27.60
CA LEU A 123 -14.27 28.71 -27.58
C LEU A 123 -13.81 28.19 -28.93
N ARG A 124 -14.55 27.23 -29.52
CA ARG A 124 -14.18 26.63 -30.81
C ARG A 124 -14.08 27.69 -31.90
N LYS A 125 -15.02 28.64 -31.95
CA LYS A 125 -14.95 29.80 -32.87
C LYS A 125 -13.70 30.65 -32.65
N HIS A 126 -13.33 30.93 -31.40
CA HIS A 126 -12.10 31.67 -31.09
C HIS A 126 -10.84 30.90 -31.51
N LEU A 127 -10.79 29.58 -31.27
CA LEU A 127 -9.67 28.73 -31.65
C LEU A 127 -9.58 28.51 -33.17
N GLU A 128 -10.70 28.57 -33.89
CA GLU A 128 -10.73 28.56 -35.35
C GLU A 128 -10.17 29.86 -35.95
N LYS A 129 -10.49 31.00 -35.34
CA LYS A 129 -9.94 32.32 -35.72
C LYS A 129 -8.45 32.44 -35.37
N TRP A 130 -8.06 31.95 -34.20
CA TRP A 130 -6.71 32.06 -33.63
C TRP A 130 -6.21 30.71 -33.10
N PRO A 131 -5.75 29.79 -33.98
CA PRO A 131 -5.27 28.47 -33.60
C PRO A 131 -4.07 28.47 -32.65
N GLU A 132 -3.26 29.53 -32.63
CA GLU A 132 -2.11 29.70 -31.74
C GLU A 132 -2.51 29.67 -30.26
N LEU A 133 -3.73 30.12 -29.93
CA LEU A 133 -4.28 30.09 -28.57
C LEU A 133 -4.32 28.67 -27.97
N ARG A 134 -4.44 27.63 -28.81
CA ARG A 134 -4.50 26.24 -28.34
C ARG A 134 -3.29 25.84 -27.51
N GLY A 135 -2.10 26.39 -27.79
CA GLY A 135 -0.85 26.04 -27.11
C GLY A 135 -0.48 26.95 -25.93
N GLU A 136 -1.29 27.94 -25.60
CA GLU A 136 -0.93 28.95 -24.61
C GLU A 136 -1.11 28.46 -23.18
N LYS A 137 -0.01 28.50 -22.40
CA LYS A 137 0.02 27.98 -21.01
C LYS A 137 -0.97 28.68 -20.08
N ARG A 138 -1.23 29.98 -20.31
CA ARG A 138 -2.19 30.76 -19.51
C ARG A 138 -3.63 30.27 -19.72
N LEU A 139 -3.98 29.90 -20.95
CA LEU A 139 -5.30 29.35 -21.27
C LEU A 139 -5.50 27.96 -20.67
N VAL A 140 -4.50 27.09 -20.78
CA VAL A 140 -4.51 25.77 -20.11
C VAL A 140 -4.68 25.94 -18.59
N SER A 141 -3.97 26.90 -17.99
CA SER A 141 -4.09 27.19 -16.55
C SER A 141 -5.47 27.72 -16.17
N ALA A 142 -6.07 28.57 -17.00
CA ALA A 142 -7.42 29.09 -16.81
C ALA A 142 -8.47 27.97 -16.89
N GLY A 143 -8.36 27.08 -17.88
CA GLY A 143 -9.24 25.91 -17.99
C GLY A 143 -9.11 24.94 -16.81
N LEU A 144 -7.88 24.69 -16.33
CA LEU A 144 -7.68 23.89 -15.11
C LEU A 144 -8.25 24.58 -13.86
N ALA A 145 -8.25 25.91 -13.80
CA ALA A 145 -8.90 26.65 -12.72
C ALA A 145 -10.43 26.53 -12.80
N GLN A 146 -10.99 26.56 -14.01
CA GLN A 146 -12.43 26.38 -14.25
C GLN A 146 -12.95 25.05 -13.67
N LEU A 147 -12.19 23.96 -13.84
CA LEU A 147 -12.52 22.64 -13.24
C LEU A 147 -12.74 22.68 -11.71
N ARG A 148 -12.18 23.67 -11.00
CA ARG A 148 -12.33 23.83 -9.54
C ARG A 148 -13.52 24.69 -9.14
N THR A 149 -14.22 25.31 -10.10
CA THR A 149 -15.24 26.32 -9.85
C THR A 149 -16.62 25.67 -9.80
N SER A 150 -17.37 25.90 -8.72
CA SER A 150 -18.65 25.22 -8.44
C SER A 150 -19.82 25.63 -9.36
N GLY A 151 -19.59 26.46 -10.38
CA GLY A 151 -20.62 27.09 -11.21
C GLY A 151 -20.68 26.66 -12.68
N SER A 152 -19.64 26.01 -13.22
CA SER A 152 -19.62 25.46 -14.60
C SER A 152 -19.87 23.96 -14.58
N SER A 153 -20.59 23.43 -15.56
CA SER A 153 -20.74 21.97 -15.65
C SER A 153 -19.36 21.34 -15.95
N LEU A 154 -19.01 20.29 -15.21
CA LEU A 154 -17.73 19.57 -15.37
C LEU A 154 -17.52 19.11 -16.83
N LYS A 155 -18.62 18.78 -17.51
CA LYS A 155 -18.66 18.42 -18.93
C LYS A 155 -18.13 19.53 -19.85
N GLU A 156 -18.63 20.76 -19.69
CA GLU A 156 -18.23 21.90 -20.53
C GLU A 156 -16.77 22.27 -20.28
N ALA A 157 -16.33 22.26 -19.02
CA ALA A 157 -14.94 22.53 -18.69
C ALA A 157 -13.98 21.50 -19.31
N LEU A 158 -14.36 20.21 -19.32
CA LEU A 158 -13.58 19.16 -19.96
C LEU A 158 -13.59 19.27 -21.49
N GLY A 159 -14.76 19.51 -22.10
CA GLY A 159 -14.86 19.74 -23.55
C GLY A 159 -13.97 20.89 -24.01
N ASN A 160 -13.95 22.00 -23.25
CA ASN A 160 -13.07 23.13 -23.51
C ASN A 160 -11.57 22.78 -23.41
N LEU A 161 -11.20 21.93 -22.45
CA LEU A 161 -9.82 21.50 -22.26
C LEU A 161 -9.34 20.55 -23.38
N VAL A 162 -10.22 19.68 -23.89
CA VAL A 162 -9.89 18.78 -25.01
C VAL A 162 -9.49 19.55 -26.28
N GLU A 163 -10.08 20.74 -26.50
CA GLU A 163 -9.77 21.60 -27.64
C GLU A 163 -8.42 22.32 -27.53
N LEU A 164 -7.85 22.40 -26.31
CA LEU A 164 -6.52 22.96 -26.06
C LEU A 164 -5.42 21.90 -26.21
N LYS A 165 -4.18 22.34 -26.42
CA LYS A 165 -2.98 21.51 -26.41
C LYS A 165 -2.31 21.57 -25.05
N GLY A 166 -2.59 20.58 -24.21
CA GLY A 166 -1.84 20.32 -22.99
C GLY A 166 -0.75 19.27 -23.18
N GLY A 167 0.05 19.09 -22.13
CA GLY A 167 1.02 18.00 -22.01
C GLY A 167 0.70 17.10 -20.81
N GLU A 168 1.60 16.16 -20.53
CA GLU A 168 1.46 15.16 -19.47
C GLU A 168 1.17 15.78 -18.08
N ASP A 169 1.89 16.84 -17.70
CA ASP A 169 1.69 17.53 -16.41
C ASP A 169 0.31 18.18 -16.31
N GLY A 170 -0.20 18.73 -17.41
CA GLY A 170 -1.55 19.28 -17.48
C GLY A 170 -2.60 18.19 -17.31
N ALA A 171 -2.38 17.04 -17.95
CA ALA A 171 -3.28 15.89 -17.87
C ALA A 171 -3.32 15.32 -16.44
N ARG A 172 -2.16 15.23 -15.76
CA ARG A 172 -2.09 14.87 -14.34
C ARG A 172 -2.86 15.84 -13.45
N ALA A 173 -2.70 17.14 -13.68
CA ALA A 173 -3.40 18.18 -12.93
C ALA A 173 -4.93 18.08 -13.11
N ALA A 174 -5.39 17.87 -14.34
CA ALA A 174 -6.81 17.66 -14.65
C ALA A 174 -7.34 16.41 -13.92
N LEU A 175 -6.69 15.25 -14.09
CA LEU A 175 -7.07 14.00 -13.41
C LEU A 175 -7.15 14.15 -11.88
N THR A 176 -6.21 14.88 -11.28
CA THR A 176 -6.20 15.11 -9.82
C THR A 176 -7.43 15.87 -9.36
N ILE A 177 -7.88 16.88 -10.11
CA ILE A 177 -9.07 17.66 -9.79
C ILE A 177 -10.33 16.79 -9.94
N MET A 178 -10.37 15.97 -11.00
CA MET A 178 -11.54 15.16 -11.35
C MET A 178 -11.77 14.01 -10.38
N LEU A 179 -10.71 13.30 -9.99
CA LEU A 179 -10.80 12.19 -9.03
C LEU A 179 -11.14 12.66 -7.60
N ALA A 180 -11.05 13.95 -7.30
CA ALA A 180 -11.49 14.50 -6.03
C ALA A 180 -13.02 14.69 -5.94
N ASP A 181 -13.73 14.72 -7.08
CA ASP A 181 -15.18 14.86 -7.12
C ASP A 181 -15.88 13.48 -7.02
N ARG A 182 -16.75 13.32 -6.02
CA ARG A 182 -17.31 12.01 -5.60
C ARG A 182 -18.43 11.46 -6.50
N HIS A 183 -18.89 12.19 -7.51
CA HIS A 183 -20.05 11.82 -8.34
C HIS A 183 -19.71 11.65 -9.82
N TYR A 184 -18.55 11.07 -10.11
CA TYR A 184 -17.97 11.10 -11.44
C TYR A 184 -18.55 10.01 -12.37
N HIS A 185 -19.12 10.41 -13.52
CA HIS A 185 -19.75 9.52 -14.49
C HIS A 185 -19.34 9.77 -15.96
N GLN A 186 -18.34 10.61 -16.23
CA GLN A 186 -17.95 10.99 -17.61
C GLN A 186 -16.59 10.44 -18.02
N GLU A 187 -16.47 9.11 -17.98
CA GLU A 187 -15.23 8.40 -18.34
C GLU A 187 -14.77 8.68 -19.78
N ASP A 188 -15.71 8.87 -20.72
CA ASP A 188 -15.44 9.14 -22.13
C ASP A 188 -14.55 10.38 -22.33
N LEU A 189 -14.91 11.50 -21.69
CA LEU A 189 -14.22 12.77 -21.85
C LEU A 189 -12.84 12.77 -21.19
N ILE A 190 -12.63 11.98 -20.14
CA ILE A 190 -11.29 11.79 -19.57
C ILE A 190 -10.41 11.08 -20.58
N ALA A 191 -10.90 9.99 -21.16
CA ALA A 191 -10.14 9.19 -22.10
C ALA A 191 -9.77 10.04 -23.34
N GLU A 192 -10.70 10.88 -23.82
CA GLU A 192 -10.44 11.84 -24.89
C GLU A 192 -9.37 12.87 -24.51
N LEU A 193 -9.46 13.48 -23.32
CA LEU A 193 -8.47 14.46 -22.84
C LEU A 193 -7.08 13.84 -22.70
N LEU A 194 -6.98 12.64 -22.10
CA LEU A 194 -5.72 11.92 -21.93
C LEU A 194 -5.10 11.54 -23.28
N ASN A 195 -5.92 11.09 -24.23
CA ASN A 195 -5.46 10.80 -25.57
C ASN A 195 -4.99 12.07 -26.29
N ALA A 196 -5.72 13.17 -26.17
CA ALA A 196 -5.39 14.44 -26.82
C ALA A 196 -4.07 15.04 -26.29
N TRP A 197 -3.86 15.03 -24.97
CA TRP A 197 -2.72 15.71 -24.34
C TRP A 197 -1.50 14.80 -24.14
N ALA A 198 -1.71 13.49 -23.99
CA ALA A 198 -0.65 12.55 -23.64
C ALA A 198 -0.66 11.25 -24.46
N GLY A 199 -1.54 11.07 -25.45
CA GLY A 199 -1.67 9.83 -26.24
C GLY A 199 -0.43 9.44 -27.06
N ALA A 200 0.54 10.34 -27.22
CA ALA A 200 1.84 10.03 -27.81
C ALA A 200 2.82 9.32 -26.84
N THR A 201 2.58 9.40 -25.53
CA THR A 201 3.45 8.87 -24.47
C THR A 201 2.98 7.50 -23.99
N THR A 202 3.91 6.69 -23.45
CA THR A 202 3.57 5.41 -22.79
C THR A 202 2.64 5.62 -21.61
N TRP A 203 2.87 6.66 -20.80
CA TRP A 203 2.03 7.05 -19.68
C TRP A 203 0.59 7.35 -20.13
N GLY A 204 0.42 8.26 -21.09
CA GLY A 204 -0.90 8.69 -21.54
C GLY A 204 -1.70 7.57 -22.20
N ARG A 205 -1.04 6.68 -22.95
CA ARG A 205 -1.68 5.48 -23.49
C ARG A 205 -2.14 4.53 -22.38
N LEU A 206 -1.31 4.25 -21.37
CA LEU A 206 -1.72 3.41 -20.24
C LEU A 206 -2.90 4.02 -19.48
N MET A 207 -2.82 5.30 -19.13
CA MET A 207 -3.89 5.98 -18.38
C MET A 207 -5.20 6.06 -19.17
N THR A 208 -5.13 6.31 -20.49
CA THR A 208 -6.30 6.25 -21.37
C THR A 208 -6.90 4.84 -21.39
N SER A 209 -6.04 3.82 -21.47
CA SER A 209 -6.43 2.41 -21.44
C SER A 209 -6.99 1.94 -20.09
N LEU A 210 -7.10 2.75 -19.04
CA LEU A 210 -7.74 2.34 -17.78
C LEU A 210 -9.27 2.55 -17.77
N TRP A 211 -9.82 3.33 -18.70
CA TRP A 211 -11.22 3.72 -18.75
C TRP A 211 -12.08 2.75 -19.57
N ALA A 212 -13.35 2.55 -19.20
CA ALA A 212 -14.20 1.55 -19.87
C ALA A 212 -14.46 1.90 -21.35
N SER A 213 -14.57 3.19 -21.63
CA SER A 213 -14.79 3.74 -22.96
C SER A 213 -13.52 4.41 -23.49
N LEU A 214 -13.12 4.04 -24.71
CA LEU A 214 -11.92 4.53 -25.36
C LEU A 214 -12.28 5.36 -26.59
N PRO A 215 -11.49 6.40 -26.94
CA PRO A 215 -11.73 7.20 -28.14
C PRO A 215 -11.66 6.36 -29.43
N GLU A 216 -12.49 6.68 -30.43
CA GLU A 216 -12.60 5.90 -31.69
C GLU A 216 -11.25 5.67 -32.42
N LYS A 217 -10.30 6.62 -32.29
CA LYS A 217 -8.99 6.57 -32.96
C LYS A 217 -7.85 6.12 -32.05
N PHE A 218 -8.16 5.62 -30.86
CA PHE A 218 -7.15 5.22 -29.90
C PHE A 218 -6.54 3.85 -30.25
N VAL A 219 -5.22 3.79 -30.33
CA VAL A 219 -4.46 2.55 -30.57
C VAL A 219 -3.34 2.44 -29.55
N ALA A 220 -3.37 1.39 -28.73
CA ALA A 220 -2.32 1.07 -27.77
C ALA A 220 -1.60 -0.24 -28.15
N PRO A 221 -0.28 -0.33 -27.95
CA PRO A 221 0.47 -1.58 -28.05
C PRO A 221 -0.11 -2.67 -27.12
N ASP A 222 -0.02 -3.94 -27.53
CA ASP A 222 -0.55 -5.09 -26.79
C ASP A 222 -0.05 -5.16 -25.34
N ALA A 223 1.21 -4.79 -25.08
CA ALA A 223 1.78 -4.75 -23.74
C ALA A 223 1.02 -3.78 -22.81
N ILE A 224 0.65 -2.60 -23.32
CA ILE A 224 -0.13 -1.60 -22.58
C ILE A 224 -1.56 -2.09 -22.37
N THR A 225 -2.18 -2.67 -23.41
CA THR A 225 -3.55 -3.20 -23.34
C THR A 225 -3.66 -4.33 -22.30
N ASN A 226 -2.71 -5.27 -22.31
CA ASN A 226 -2.66 -6.38 -21.36
C ASN A 226 -2.44 -5.88 -19.92
N LEU A 227 -1.53 -4.93 -19.73
CA LEU A 227 -1.29 -4.34 -18.42
C LEU A 227 -2.51 -3.58 -17.90
N ALA A 228 -3.16 -2.79 -18.76
CA ALA A 228 -4.35 -2.05 -18.39
C ALA A 228 -5.50 -2.99 -17.99
N HIS A 229 -5.67 -4.11 -18.70
CA HIS A 229 -6.62 -5.15 -18.33
C HIS A 229 -6.35 -5.70 -16.93
N LEU A 230 -5.09 -6.03 -16.61
CA LEU A 230 -4.72 -6.48 -15.26
C LEU A 230 -4.99 -5.41 -14.19
N LEU A 231 -4.62 -4.16 -14.45
CA LEU A 231 -4.81 -3.06 -13.50
C LEU A 231 -6.29 -2.81 -13.19
N ARG A 232 -7.18 -2.93 -14.18
CA ARG A 232 -8.65 -2.82 -14.00
C ARG A 232 -9.25 -3.93 -13.10
N GLN A 233 -8.51 -4.99 -12.78
CA GLN A 233 -8.96 -6.04 -11.84
C GLN A 233 -8.76 -5.64 -10.36
N VAL A 234 -7.88 -4.68 -10.08
CA VAL A 234 -7.88 -3.97 -8.81
C VAL A 234 -9.14 -3.10 -8.81
N PRO A 235 -9.89 -2.96 -7.71
CA PRO A 235 -10.94 -1.95 -7.62
C PRO A 235 -10.29 -0.56 -7.77
N LEU A 236 -10.13 -0.14 -9.01
CA LEU A 236 -9.72 1.20 -9.38
C LEU A 236 -10.96 2.09 -9.28
N VAL A 237 -10.75 3.39 -9.08
CA VAL A 237 -11.81 4.41 -8.81
C VAL A 237 -12.99 4.38 -9.81
N SER A 238 -12.88 3.74 -10.98
CA SER A 238 -13.95 3.53 -11.99
C SER A 238 -14.93 2.36 -11.72
N GLY A 239 -14.82 1.66 -10.60
CA GLY A 239 -15.98 0.97 -9.99
C GLY A 239 -16.55 -0.27 -10.70
N SER A 240 -15.90 -0.83 -11.72
CA SER A 240 -16.32 -2.14 -12.25
C SER A 240 -15.13 -3.00 -12.70
N SER A 241 -14.89 -4.10 -11.98
CA SER A 241 -14.00 -5.16 -12.44
C SER A 241 -14.64 -5.79 -13.69
N LEU A 242 -13.93 -5.73 -14.81
CA LEU A 242 -14.41 -6.23 -16.11
C LEU A 242 -14.51 -7.76 -16.16
N ASP A 243 -13.87 -8.47 -15.22
CA ASP A 243 -13.72 -9.93 -15.27
C ASP A 243 -14.65 -10.69 -14.32
N GLY A 244 -15.62 -10.00 -13.68
CA GLY A 244 -16.63 -10.66 -12.85
C GLY A 244 -16.11 -11.22 -11.52
N PHE A 245 -14.86 -10.95 -11.16
CA PHE A 245 -14.29 -11.22 -9.83
C PHE A 245 -13.57 -9.98 -9.28
N VAL A 246 -13.53 -9.83 -7.96
CA VAL A 246 -12.82 -8.73 -7.29
C VAL A 246 -11.54 -9.28 -6.68
N LEU A 247 -10.39 -8.68 -7.00
CA LEU A 247 -9.08 -9.13 -6.49
C LEU A 247 -8.99 -9.07 -4.95
N GLU A 248 -9.78 -8.19 -4.31
CA GLU A 248 -9.93 -8.07 -2.85
C GLU A 248 -10.44 -9.37 -2.22
N ASP A 249 -11.37 -10.06 -2.88
CA ASP A 249 -12.02 -11.30 -2.40
C ASP A 249 -11.20 -12.56 -2.70
N MET A 250 -10.05 -12.42 -3.37
CA MET A 250 -9.21 -13.56 -3.75
C MET A 250 -8.17 -13.90 -2.68
N SER A 251 -7.81 -15.18 -2.62
CA SER A 251 -6.71 -15.65 -1.77
C SER A 251 -5.37 -14.99 -2.11
N GLY A 252 -4.50 -14.85 -1.10
CA GLY A 252 -3.15 -14.28 -1.26
C GLY A 252 -2.31 -14.93 -2.36
N ALA A 253 -2.45 -16.26 -2.57
CA ALA A 253 -1.75 -16.98 -3.64
C ALA A 253 -2.20 -16.52 -5.05
N SER A 254 -3.49 -16.25 -5.23
CA SER A 254 -4.04 -15.71 -6.47
C SER A 254 -3.58 -14.26 -6.68
N ARG A 255 -3.57 -13.46 -5.61
CA ARG A 255 -3.09 -12.07 -5.62
C ARG A 255 -1.59 -11.97 -5.93
N ALA A 256 -0.77 -12.88 -5.39
CA ALA A 256 0.66 -12.96 -5.71
C ALA A 256 0.92 -13.42 -7.15
N THR A 257 0.07 -14.31 -7.68
CA THR A 257 0.12 -14.71 -9.10
C THR A 257 -0.26 -13.54 -10.00
N TRP A 258 -1.24 -12.74 -9.60
CA TRP A 258 -1.59 -11.50 -10.29
C TRP A 258 -0.42 -10.50 -10.32
N ARG A 259 0.27 -10.25 -9.18
CA ARG A 259 1.44 -9.34 -9.15
C ARG A 259 2.57 -9.80 -10.08
N ARG A 260 2.83 -11.12 -10.12
CA ARG A 260 3.79 -11.71 -11.07
C ARG A 260 3.34 -11.53 -12.53
N SER A 261 2.05 -11.63 -12.82
CA SER A 261 1.51 -11.33 -14.16
C SER A 261 1.66 -9.86 -14.53
N VAL A 262 1.49 -8.94 -13.60
CA VAL A 262 1.75 -7.50 -13.80
C VAL A 262 3.22 -7.25 -14.12
N ALA A 263 4.14 -7.76 -13.30
CA ALA A 263 5.58 -7.62 -13.54
C ALA A 263 6.01 -8.24 -14.89
N LYS A 264 5.42 -9.39 -15.27
CA LYS A 264 5.66 -10.03 -16.56
C LYS A 264 5.17 -9.20 -17.75
N SER A 265 4.00 -8.55 -17.62
CA SER A 265 3.44 -7.68 -18.67
C SER A 265 4.26 -6.40 -18.87
N ILE A 266 4.88 -5.88 -17.82
CA ILE A 266 5.81 -4.74 -17.89
C ILE A 266 7.13 -5.15 -18.57
N GLY A 267 7.65 -6.32 -18.22
CA GLY A 267 8.91 -6.82 -18.77
C GLY A 267 10.08 -5.91 -18.42
N GLY A 268 10.84 -5.46 -19.44
CA GLY A 268 11.99 -4.57 -19.29
C GLY A 268 11.73 -3.10 -19.64
N ASP A 269 10.48 -2.72 -19.95
CA ASP A 269 10.14 -1.35 -20.36
C ASP A 269 10.09 -0.43 -19.13
N THR A 270 11.05 0.49 -19.04
CA THR A 270 11.16 1.42 -17.91
C THR A 270 10.04 2.47 -17.91
N ALA A 271 9.61 2.95 -19.08
CA ALA A 271 8.54 3.95 -19.17
C ALA A 271 7.19 3.33 -18.79
N LEU A 272 6.96 2.07 -19.19
CA LEU A 272 5.76 1.33 -18.79
C LEU A 272 5.76 1.03 -17.29
N LYS A 273 6.92 0.69 -16.73
CA LYS A 273 7.11 0.46 -15.29
C LYS A 273 6.78 1.70 -14.45
N GLU A 274 7.28 2.87 -14.85
CA GLU A 274 7.00 4.15 -14.18
C GLU A 274 5.51 4.48 -14.25
N ALA A 275 4.89 4.37 -15.42
CA ALA A 275 3.46 4.61 -15.60
C ALA A 275 2.59 3.65 -14.79
N ALA A 276 2.95 2.36 -14.72
CA ALA A 276 2.26 1.35 -13.93
C ALA A 276 2.34 1.64 -12.42
N THR A 277 3.52 2.05 -11.96
CA THR A 277 3.77 2.43 -10.56
C THR A 277 2.89 3.61 -10.16
N GLU A 278 2.85 4.66 -10.99
CA GLU A 278 1.99 5.82 -10.77
C GLU A 278 0.50 5.42 -10.77
N ALA A 279 0.07 4.59 -11.73
CA ALA A 279 -1.32 4.14 -11.82
C ALA A 279 -1.78 3.35 -10.59
N LEU A 280 -0.95 2.43 -10.09
CA LEU A 280 -1.25 1.64 -8.89
C LEU A 280 -1.43 2.55 -7.66
N LEU A 281 -0.48 3.46 -7.44
CA LEU A 281 -0.54 4.35 -6.28
C LEU A 281 -1.68 5.37 -6.39
N TRP A 282 -2.08 5.75 -7.60
CA TRP A 282 -3.13 6.73 -7.80
C TRP A 282 -4.54 6.13 -7.73
N PHE A 283 -4.79 5.05 -8.47
CA PHE A 283 -6.14 4.58 -8.70
C PHE A 283 -6.59 3.46 -7.75
N ALA A 284 -5.69 2.81 -7.01
CA ALA A 284 -6.11 1.76 -6.07
C ALA A 284 -7.06 2.30 -4.99
N HIS A 285 -8.16 1.59 -4.75
CA HIS A 285 -9.11 1.91 -3.69
C HIS A 285 -8.44 1.97 -2.30
N ALA A 286 -9.02 2.74 -1.37
CA ALA A 286 -8.44 2.95 -0.05
C ALA A 286 -8.27 1.67 0.80
N ARG A 287 -9.09 0.64 0.54
CA ARG A 287 -8.95 -0.68 1.20
C ARG A 287 -7.77 -1.50 0.69
N GLU A 288 -7.29 -1.18 -0.50
CA GLU A 288 -6.21 -1.91 -1.20
C GLU A 288 -4.89 -1.12 -1.21
N ASP A 289 -4.74 -0.20 -0.25
CA ASP A 289 -3.64 0.75 -0.20
C ASP A 289 -2.27 0.06 -0.05
N LEU A 290 -2.15 -0.80 0.97
CA LEU A 290 -0.93 -1.58 1.20
C LEU A 290 -0.62 -2.52 0.03
N PHE A 291 -1.65 -3.15 -0.55
CA PHE A 291 -1.46 -4.04 -1.70
C PHE A 291 -0.89 -3.28 -2.91
N ALA A 292 -1.39 -2.08 -3.19
CA ALA A 292 -0.88 -1.24 -4.27
C ALA A 292 0.56 -0.80 -4.00
N GLN A 293 0.88 -0.42 -2.75
CA GLN A 293 2.24 -0.05 -2.33
C GLN A 293 3.22 -1.24 -2.47
N PHE A 294 2.86 -2.43 -2.01
CA PHE A 294 3.69 -3.63 -2.18
C PHE A 294 3.86 -4.02 -3.66
N THR A 295 2.80 -3.91 -4.45
CA THR A 295 2.88 -4.19 -5.89
C THR A 295 3.82 -3.20 -6.59
N ALA A 296 3.73 -1.90 -6.25
CA ALA A 296 4.63 -0.86 -6.75
C ALA A 296 6.10 -1.14 -6.37
N LEU A 297 6.35 -1.66 -5.17
CA LEU A 297 7.68 -2.08 -4.72
C LEU A 297 8.19 -3.30 -5.49
N GLU A 298 7.38 -4.35 -5.63
CA GLU A 298 7.75 -5.58 -6.35
C GLU A 298 8.05 -5.32 -7.83
N ILE A 299 7.29 -4.42 -8.48
CA ILE A 299 7.55 -4.02 -9.88
C ILE A 299 8.90 -3.29 -10.01
N ASN A 300 9.35 -2.60 -8.95
CA ASN A 300 10.61 -1.86 -8.93
C ASN A 300 11.73 -2.59 -8.16
N ASP A 301 11.67 -3.91 -8.02
CA ASP A 301 12.60 -4.73 -7.21
C ASP A 301 14.10 -4.44 -7.43
N SER A 302 14.50 -4.07 -8.65
CA SER A 302 15.88 -3.71 -8.99
C SER A 302 16.40 -2.42 -8.31
N ASP A 303 15.55 -1.39 -8.20
CA ASP A 303 15.85 -0.14 -7.50
C ASP A 303 14.52 0.54 -7.10
N PRO A 304 13.91 0.10 -5.98
CA PRO A 304 12.59 0.55 -5.60
C PRO A 304 12.60 2.00 -5.09
N VAL A 305 13.76 2.48 -4.63
CA VAL A 305 13.93 3.88 -4.20
C VAL A 305 13.93 4.81 -5.41
N ALA A 306 14.71 4.51 -6.45
CA ALA A 306 14.73 5.34 -7.65
C ALA A 306 13.38 5.37 -8.37
N GLY A 307 12.64 4.25 -8.38
CA GLY A 307 11.33 4.16 -9.04
C GLY A 307 10.21 4.93 -8.32
N ILE A 308 10.20 4.95 -6.98
CA ILE A 308 9.08 5.52 -6.21
C ILE A 308 9.36 6.97 -5.75
N LYS A 309 10.62 7.33 -5.49
CA LYS A 309 10.99 8.66 -4.99
C LYS A 309 10.46 9.85 -5.83
N PRO A 310 10.44 9.81 -7.17
CA PRO A 310 9.87 10.89 -7.98
C PRO A 310 8.38 11.17 -7.67
N LEU A 311 7.64 10.15 -7.23
CA LEU A 311 6.20 10.24 -6.93
C LEU A 311 5.90 10.96 -5.60
N GLN A 312 6.90 11.23 -4.76
CA GLN A 312 6.74 12.07 -3.56
C GLN A 312 6.35 13.52 -3.90
N SER A 313 6.78 14.01 -5.07
CA SER A 313 6.44 15.36 -5.59
C SER A 313 5.21 15.37 -6.50
N HIS A 314 4.42 14.30 -6.52
CA HIS A 314 3.28 14.17 -7.42
C HIS A 314 2.15 15.19 -7.09
N PRO A 315 1.44 15.75 -8.09
CA PRO A 315 0.38 16.75 -7.86
C PRO A 315 -0.80 16.21 -7.01
N SER A 316 -1.09 14.91 -7.11
CA SER A 316 -2.03 14.24 -6.20
C SER A 316 -1.37 13.95 -4.85
N ARG A 317 -1.92 14.55 -3.78
CA ARG A 317 -1.46 14.33 -2.41
C ARG A 317 -1.59 12.88 -1.96
N LEU A 318 -2.57 12.14 -2.51
CA LEU A 318 -2.74 10.71 -2.24
C LEU A 318 -1.54 9.91 -2.74
N VAL A 319 -1.14 10.14 -4.00
CA VAL A 319 0.02 9.46 -4.60
C VAL A 319 1.30 9.80 -3.82
N ALA A 320 1.50 11.07 -3.47
CA ALA A 320 2.66 11.50 -2.69
C ALA A 320 2.73 10.81 -1.31
N LEU A 321 1.59 10.70 -0.60
CA LEU A 321 1.50 10.00 0.68
C LEU A 321 1.77 8.50 0.54
N ARG A 322 1.19 7.85 -0.49
CA ARG A 322 1.40 6.42 -0.74
C ARG A 322 2.82 6.10 -1.17
N ALA A 323 3.44 6.97 -1.98
CA ALA A 323 4.85 6.86 -2.36
C ALA A 323 5.76 7.01 -1.13
N GLN A 324 5.49 7.97 -0.26
CA GLN A 324 6.20 8.12 1.02
C GLN A 324 6.04 6.87 1.89
N SER A 325 4.82 6.40 2.09
CA SER A 325 4.52 5.17 2.86
C SER A 325 5.26 3.95 2.29
N ALA A 326 5.25 3.77 0.97
CA ALA A 326 5.97 2.67 0.32
C ALA A 326 7.50 2.75 0.52
N LEU A 327 8.08 3.94 0.50
CA LEU A 327 9.49 4.13 0.80
C LEU A 327 9.80 3.91 2.29
N ASP A 328 8.89 4.31 3.18
CA ASP A 328 9.02 4.05 4.62
C ASP A 328 8.99 2.53 4.91
N LEU A 329 8.18 1.76 4.18
CA LEU A 329 8.18 0.29 4.22
C LEU A 329 9.55 -0.31 3.82
N LEU A 330 10.27 0.28 2.85
CA LEU A 330 11.61 -0.18 2.44
C LEU A 330 12.70 0.16 3.46
N VAL A 331 12.64 1.35 4.04
CA VAL A 331 13.71 1.91 4.89
C VAL A 331 13.71 1.28 6.30
N LYS A 332 12.76 0.38 6.61
CA LYS A 332 12.51 -0.13 7.97
C LYS A 332 12.28 1.03 8.95
N THR A 333 11.58 2.07 8.53
CA THR A 333 10.86 2.89 9.50
C THR A 333 9.71 2.01 9.94
N SER A 334 9.93 1.26 11.04
CA SER A 334 8.87 0.57 11.77
C SER A 334 7.65 1.49 11.73
N ASP A 335 6.57 1.00 11.12
CA ASP A 335 5.29 1.66 11.06
C ASP A 335 5.05 2.34 12.40
N SER A 336 4.59 3.58 12.44
CA SER A 336 4.30 4.23 13.74
C SER A 336 3.36 3.36 14.57
N LEU A 337 2.56 2.50 13.93
CA LEU A 337 1.80 1.41 14.51
C LEU A 337 2.67 0.21 14.97
N GLU A 338 3.61 -0.31 14.18
CA GLU A 338 4.57 -1.33 14.64
C GLU A 338 5.42 -0.82 15.81
N ALA A 339 5.88 0.44 15.76
CA ALA A 339 6.59 1.11 16.82
C ALA A 339 5.69 1.33 18.05
N LEU A 340 4.39 1.60 17.90
CA LEU A 340 3.44 1.66 19.03
C LEU A 340 3.14 0.26 19.60
N LEU A 341 3.13 -0.77 18.77
CA LEU A 341 2.89 -2.16 19.17
C LEU A 341 4.16 -2.80 19.78
N THR A 342 5.36 -2.35 19.39
CA THR A 342 6.65 -2.91 19.83
C THR A 342 7.45 -2.01 20.79
N LYS A 343 7.28 -0.68 20.81
CA LYS A 343 7.91 0.20 21.81
C LYS A 343 7.12 0.18 23.10
N ASN A 344 7.66 -0.57 24.06
CA ASN A 344 7.59 -0.22 25.46
C ASN A 344 8.95 -0.54 26.10
N GLY A 345 9.99 0.21 25.73
CA GLY A 345 11.36 0.10 26.26
C GLY A 345 12.38 0.92 25.45
N PRO A 346 13.47 1.40 26.07
CA PRO A 346 14.41 2.31 25.43
C PRO A 346 15.22 1.62 24.34
N GLU A 347 15.61 2.43 23.35
CA GLU A 347 16.31 2.06 22.11
C GLU A 347 17.42 1.02 22.31
N VAL A 348 17.26 -0.12 21.63
CA VAL A 348 18.37 -1.03 21.34
C VAL A 348 18.69 -0.91 19.86
N VAL A 349 19.93 -0.45 19.63
CA VAL A 349 20.58 -0.25 18.33
C VAL A 349 20.78 -1.60 17.61
N ALA A 350 20.64 -1.55 16.28
CA ALA A 350 21.01 -2.54 15.25
C ALA A 350 20.17 -3.82 15.15
N SER A 351 19.56 -4.06 13.97
CA SER A 351 19.08 -5.39 13.56
C SER A 351 20.26 -6.35 13.38
N PRO A 352 20.31 -7.50 14.08
CA PRO A 352 20.79 -8.71 13.44
C PRO A 352 19.71 -9.19 12.45
N SER A 353 20.12 -9.85 11.36
CA SER A 353 19.24 -10.70 10.57
C SER A 353 18.41 -11.59 11.52
N LEU A 354 17.07 -11.64 11.36
CA LEU A 354 16.24 -12.53 12.15
C LEU A 354 16.80 -13.96 12.03
N PRO A 355 17.07 -14.66 13.14
CA PRO A 355 17.57 -16.04 13.10
C PRO A 355 16.53 -16.94 12.41
N ALA A 356 16.97 -18.06 11.80
CA ALA A 356 16.06 -19.05 11.24
C ALA A 356 15.10 -19.59 12.31
N SER A 357 13.86 -19.89 11.92
CA SER A 357 12.86 -20.51 12.80
C SER A 357 13.38 -21.84 13.37
N ARG A 358 13.22 -22.05 14.67
CA ARG A 358 13.71 -23.24 15.39
C ARG A 358 12.58 -24.17 15.84
N THR A 359 11.34 -23.75 15.67
CA THR A 359 10.13 -24.47 16.08
C THR A 359 9.32 -24.94 14.87
N TRP A 360 8.34 -25.81 15.11
CA TRP A 360 7.40 -26.27 14.08
C TRP A 360 6.47 -25.16 13.57
N LEU A 361 6.43 -23.99 14.24
CA LEU A 361 5.72 -22.80 13.74
C LEU A 361 6.29 -22.34 12.39
N GLY A 362 7.56 -22.64 12.12
CA GLY A 362 8.21 -22.34 10.84
C GLY A 362 8.39 -20.85 10.57
N ASP A 363 8.26 -20.01 11.60
CA ASP A 363 8.31 -18.56 11.45
C ASP A 363 9.09 -17.86 12.56
N ALA A 364 10.22 -17.26 12.18
CA ALA A 364 11.11 -16.57 13.10
C ALA A 364 10.49 -15.33 13.76
N ARG A 365 9.51 -14.68 13.12
CA ARG A 365 8.86 -13.47 13.65
C ARG A 365 7.89 -13.84 14.77
N LEU A 366 7.09 -14.88 14.56
CA LEU A 366 6.20 -15.42 15.60
C LEU A 366 7.00 -15.93 16.80
N GLU A 367 8.10 -16.65 16.56
CA GLU A 367 9.00 -17.08 17.62
C GLU A 367 9.61 -15.91 18.39
N GLN A 368 10.05 -14.85 17.70
CA GLN A 368 10.60 -13.65 18.35
C GLN A 368 9.54 -12.90 19.16
N LEU A 369 8.31 -12.84 18.66
CA LEU A 369 7.18 -12.21 19.33
C LEU A 369 6.83 -12.95 20.63
N LEU A 370 6.76 -14.28 20.60
CA LEU A 370 6.61 -15.13 21.77
C LEU A 370 7.77 -14.94 22.77
N ARG A 371 9.02 -14.99 22.30
CA ARG A 371 10.21 -14.83 23.16
C ARG A 371 10.20 -13.50 23.88
N THR A 372 9.90 -12.42 23.15
CA THR A 372 9.88 -11.07 23.72
C THR A 372 8.76 -10.93 24.75
N ALA A 373 7.57 -11.46 24.47
CA ALA A 373 6.43 -11.42 25.38
C ALA A 373 6.69 -12.21 26.68
N PHE A 374 7.21 -13.44 26.56
CA PHE A 374 7.54 -14.27 27.72
C PHE A 374 8.73 -13.73 28.51
N ASP A 375 9.76 -13.19 27.85
CA ASP A 375 10.91 -12.60 28.54
C ASP A 375 10.51 -11.36 29.33
N ARG A 376 9.60 -10.53 28.79
CA ARG A 376 9.03 -9.39 29.53
C ARG A 376 8.22 -9.84 30.74
N ALA A 377 7.38 -10.87 30.59
CA ALA A 377 6.61 -11.44 31.70
C ALA A 377 7.53 -11.98 32.80
N ALA A 378 8.55 -12.75 32.42
CA ALA A 378 9.54 -13.32 33.33
C ALA A 378 10.39 -12.24 34.01
N SER A 379 10.89 -11.25 33.26
CA SER A 379 11.71 -10.16 33.79
C SER A 379 10.94 -9.27 34.75
N SER A 380 9.68 -8.96 34.43
CA SER A 380 8.78 -8.21 35.31
C SER A 380 8.54 -8.97 36.62
N MET A 381 8.29 -10.28 36.54
CA MET A 381 8.15 -11.11 37.75
C MET A 381 9.47 -11.20 38.54
N ALA A 382 10.61 -11.35 37.86
CA ALA A 382 11.92 -11.48 38.49
C ALA A 382 12.31 -10.24 39.32
N ALA A 383 11.95 -9.04 38.84
CA ALA A 383 12.11 -7.79 39.57
C ALA A 383 11.32 -7.78 40.90
N GLU A 384 10.12 -8.36 40.91
CA GLU A 384 9.25 -8.43 42.08
C GLU A 384 9.62 -9.52 43.08
N VAL A 385 10.27 -10.60 42.64
CA VAL A 385 10.72 -11.66 43.57
C VAL A 385 11.65 -11.09 44.65
N SER A 386 12.48 -10.10 44.29
CA SER A 386 13.40 -9.44 45.23
C SER A 386 12.71 -8.62 46.32
N SER A 387 11.51 -8.10 46.05
CA SER A 387 10.68 -7.33 47.00
C SER A 387 9.63 -8.18 47.72
N THR A 388 9.35 -9.40 47.24
CA THR A 388 8.33 -10.32 47.77
C THR A 388 8.93 -11.56 48.44
N ALA A 389 10.07 -11.40 49.11
CA ALA A 389 10.83 -12.49 49.74
C ALA A 389 10.06 -13.32 50.80
N SER A 390 8.93 -12.82 51.31
CA SER A 390 8.03 -13.50 52.24
C SER A 390 6.90 -14.30 51.58
N SER A 391 6.74 -14.20 50.26
CA SER A 391 5.71 -14.96 49.53
C SER A 391 6.11 -16.44 49.38
N GLY A 392 5.14 -17.34 49.53
CA GLY A 392 5.31 -18.77 49.28
C GLY A 392 5.63 -19.07 47.81
N GLU A 393 6.29 -20.21 47.55
CA GLU A 393 6.68 -20.65 46.20
C GLU A 393 5.45 -20.74 45.28
N GLU A 394 4.36 -21.34 45.76
CA GLU A 394 3.09 -21.48 45.03
C GLU A 394 2.50 -20.13 44.58
N ASN A 395 2.51 -19.12 45.46
CA ASN A 395 2.01 -17.79 45.12
C ASN A 395 2.89 -17.09 44.06
N LEU A 396 4.21 -17.27 44.14
CA LEU A 396 5.13 -16.73 43.13
C LEU A 396 4.94 -17.41 41.78
N VAL A 397 4.72 -18.73 41.77
CA VAL A 397 4.41 -19.49 40.55
C VAL A 397 3.06 -19.07 39.97
N GLY A 398 2.01 -18.96 40.80
CA GLY A 398 0.68 -18.52 40.34
C GLY A 398 0.73 -17.13 39.69
N LYS A 399 1.43 -16.17 40.31
CA LYS A 399 1.64 -14.83 39.73
C LYS A 399 2.40 -14.85 38.41
N LEU A 400 3.42 -15.71 38.29
CA LEU A 400 4.15 -15.90 37.04
C LEU A 400 3.23 -16.45 35.95
N LEU A 401 2.41 -17.46 36.27
CA LEU A 401 1.48 -18.06 35.31
C LEU A 401 0.40 -17.09 34.84
N GLU A 402 -0.14 -16.25 35.72
CA GLU A 402 -1.07 -15.17 35.32
C GLU A 402 -0.42 -14.16 34.37
N ARG A 403 0.86 -13.81 34.57
CA ARG A 403 1.59 -12.94 33.63
C ARG A 403 1.84 -13.62 32.29
N LEU A 404 2.19 -14.89 32.31
CA LEU A 404 2.39 -15.67 31.08
C LEU A 404 1.07 -15.84 30.32
N ARG A 405 -0.05 -16.02 31.02
CA ARG A 405 -1.40 -16.01 30.42
C ARG A 405 -1.68 -14.69 29.71
N GLY A 406 -1.49 -13.56 30.39
CA GLY A 406 -1.64 -12.24 29.77
C GLY A 406 -0.70 -12.02 28.58
N ALA A 407 0.50 -12.59 28.61
CA ALA A 407 1.42 -12.58 27.47
C ALA A 407 0.90 -13.41 26.29
N CYS A 408 0.31 -14.60 26.53
CA CYS A 408 -0.33 -15.41 25.49
C CYS A 408 -1.50 -14.69 24.81
N GLU A 409 -2.36 -14.03 25.60
CA GLU A 409 -3.49 -13.25 25.08
C GLU A 409 -3.00 -12.11 24.17
N GLN A 410 -2.00 -11.35 24.60
CA GLN A 410 -1.38 -10.28 23.80
C GLN A 410 -0.69 -10.82 22.54
N VAL A 411 -0.03 -11.97 22.64
CA VAL A 411 0.63 -12.60 21.48
C VAL A 411 -0.41 -13.04 20.46
N THR A 412 -1.52 -13.63 20.89
CA THR A 412 -2.61 -14.05 19.99
C THR A 412 -3.20 -12.86 19.23
N GLU A 413 -3.48 -11.75 19.92
CA GLU A 413 -3.97 -10.52 19.28
C GLU A 413 -2.98 -9.98 18.24
N ARG A 414 -1.70 -9.87 18.62
CA ARG A 414 -0.64 -9.37 17.73
C ARG A 414 -0.36 -10.31 16.56
N ALA A 415 -0.43 -11.62 16.77
CA ALA A 415 -0.26 -12.59 15.71
C ALA A 415 -1.43 -12.59 14.71
N ALA A 416 -2.66 -12.28 15.17
CA ALA A 416 -3.80 -12.08 14.28
C ALA A 416 -3.61 -10.84 13.38
N ILE A 417 -3.10 -9.74 13.95
CA ILE A 417 -2.72 -8.56 13.17
C ILE A 417 -1.61 -8.91 12.19
N LEU A 418 -0.53 -9.56 12.65
CA LEU A 418 0.59 -9.96 11.78
C LEU A 418 0.13 -10.87 10.65
N ALA A 419 -0.73 -11.85 10.91
CA ALA A 419 -1.25 -12.76 9.88
C ALA A 419 -2.07 -12.01 8.82
N ARG A 420 -2.89 -11.04 9.24
CA ARG A 420 -3.66 -10.16 8.35
C ARG A 420 -2.76 -9.27 7.48
N GLU A 421 -1.75 -8.66 8.08
CA GLU A 421 -0.87 -7.70 7.39
C GLU A 421 0.20 -8.38 6.52
N THR A 422 0.57 -9.63 6.84
CA THR A 422 1.60 -10.38 6.10
C THR A 422 1.04 -11.48 5.19
N ASP A 423 -0.28 -11.47 4.97
CA ASP A 423 -0.99 -12.37 4.05
C ASP A 423 -0.69 -13.85 4.33
N ARG A 424 -0.64 -14.21 5.61
CA ARG A 424 -0.39 -15.59 6.04
C ARG A 424 -1.73 -16.32 6.08
N GLY A 425 -1.83 -17.39 5.31
CA GLY A 425 -2.99 -18.28 5.35
C GLY A 425 -3.22 -18.95 6.72
N GLU A 426 -2.28 -18.84 7.66
CA GLU A 426 -2.42 -19.33 9.04
C GLU A 426 -2.11 -18.22 10.06
N ARG A 427 -2.92 -18.13 11.13
CA ARG A 427 -2.70 -17.31 12.33
C ARG A 427 -2.29 -18.17 13.52
N LEU A 428 -1.45 -17.61 14.38
CA LEU A 428 -1.08 -18.24 15.66
C LEU A 428 -2.12 -17.88 16.72
N THR A 429 -2.69 -18.90 17.35
CA THR A 429 -3.51 -18.79 18.56
C THR A 429 -2.78 -19.52 19.69
N ILE A 430 -2.55 -18.83 20.81
CA ILE A 430 -1.94 -19.43 22.00
C ILE A 430 -2.74 -19.08 23.25
N SER A 431 -3.01 -20.09 24.07
CA SER A 431 -3.67 -19.92 25.36
C SER A 431 -2.91 -20.64 26.46
N LEU A 432 -2.98 -20.10 27.66
CA LEU A 432 -2.48 -20.72 28.87
C LEU A 432 -3.60 -20.73 29.90
N SER A 433 -3.88 -21.92 30.43
CA SER A 433 -4.78 -22.10 31.56
C SER A 433 -4.04 -22.81 32.69
N HIS A 434 -4.41 -22.52 33.94
CA HIS A 434 -3.87 -23.24 35.07
C HIS A 434 -4.92 -23.43 36.16
N ARG A 435 -4.78 -24.51 36.93
CA ARG A 435 -5.61 -24.80 38.11
C ARG A 435 -4.77 -25.47 39.19
N VAL A 436 -5.13 -25.26 40.45
CA VAL A 436 -4.52 -25.95 41.58
C VAL A 436 -5.27 -27.24 41.83
N ILE A 437 -4.55 -28.37 41.86
CA ILE A 437 -5.09 -29.68 42.18
C ILE A 437 -4.84 -29.92 43.67
N GLY A 438 -5.92 -30.14 44.42
CA GLY A 438 -5.85 -30.43 45.86
C GLY A 438 -5.73 -31.92 46.15
N LYS A 439 -5.32 -32.24 47.38
CA LYS A 439 -5.07 -33.60 47.93
C LYS A 439 -6.17 -34.66 47.74
N THR A 440 -7.39 -34.28 47.36
CA THR A 440 -8.53 -35.21 47.22
C THR A 440 -8.68 -35.79 45.81
N GLU A 441 -8.02 -35.23 44.79
CA GLU A 441 -7.98 -35.78 43.42
C GLU A 441 -6.77 -36.72 43.22
N GLU A 442 -6.04 -37.00 44.30
CA GLU A 442 -4.73 -37.65 44.35
C GLU A 442 -4.83 -39.19 44.34
N GLY A 443 -5.00 -39.78 43.17
CA GLY A 443 -4.98 -41.24 42.97
C GLY A 443 -3.64 -41.76 42.42
N ASP A 444 -3.05 -42.73 43.12
CA ASP A 444 -2.01 -43.70 42.70
C ASP A 444 -0.52 -43.29 42.63
N PRO A 445 0.41 -44.27 42.82
CA PRO A 445 1.87 -44.10 42.75
C PRO A 445 2.35 -43.47 41.42
N GLY A 446 3.58 -42.97 41.39
CA GLY A 446 4.17 -42.31 40.21
C GLY A 446 4.16 -43.17 38.93
N LEU A 447 4.50 -42.57 37.79
CA LEU A 447 4.61 -43.26 36.48
C LEU A 447 5.50 -44.51 36.58
N VAL A 448 6.54 -44.44 37.41
CA VAL A 448 7.32 -45.61 37.83
C VAL A 448 6.77 -46.15 39.15
N LYS A 449 6.40 -47.44 39.14
CA LYS A 449 5.95 -48.16 40.35
C LYS A 449 6.97 -47.97 41.50
N ASP A 450 6.46 -47.73 42.70
CA ASP A 450 7.23 -47.51 43.94
C ASP A 450 8.02 -46.19 44.04
N ARG A 451 7.82 -45.23 43.12
CA ARG A 451 8.44 -43.89 43.18
C ARG A 451 7.41 -42.79 43.43
N ARG A 452 7.83 -41.77 44.20
CA ARG A 452 6.99 -40.62 44.54
C ARG A 452 6.89 -39.66 43.36
N PHE A 453 5.71 -39.08 43.17
CA PHE A 453 5.51 -37.96 42.26
C PHE A 453 5.59 -36.68 43.10
N SER A 454 6.49 -35.76 42.74
CA SER A 454 6.85 -34.60 43.59
C SER A 454 7.06 -33.32 42.77
N ALA A 455 6.31 -33.17 41.68
CA ALA A 455 6.33 -31.96 40.87
C ALA A 455 5.52 -30.85 41.56
N ASP A 456 6.03 -29.61 41.53
CA ASP A 456 5.28 -28.45 42.01
C ASP A 456 4.33 -27.95 40.89
N VAL A 457 4.72 -28.15 39.62
CA VAL A 457 3.94 -27.79 38.43
C VAL A 457 3.97 -28.95 37.42
N THR A 458 2.79 -29.32 36.91
CA THR A 458 2.66 -30.20 35.74
C THR A 458 2.25 -29.37 34.53
N LEU A 459 3.07 -29.38 33.49
CA LEU A 459 2.85 -28.63 32.27
C LEU A 459 2.45 -29.56 31.14
N ILE A 460 1.31 -29.28 30.50
CA ILE A 460 0.82 -29.97 29.31
C ILE A 460 0.88 -29.00 28.15
N LEU A 461 1.57 -29.39 27.08
CA LEU A 461 1.52 -28.70 25.81
C LEU A 461 0.60 -29.46 24.86
N ARG A 462 -0.33 -28.75 24.23
CA ARG A 462 -1.15 -29.24 23.11
C ARG A 462 -0.81 -28.44 21.85
N ALA A 463 -0.21 -29.09 20.86
CA ALA A 463 0.16 -28.46 19.59
C ALA A 463 -0.84 -28.87 18.49
N ARG A 464 -1.39 -27.88 17.77
CA ARG A 464 -2.41 -28.06 16.73
C ARG A 464 -2.05 -27.30 15.46
N ARG A 465 -2.41 -27.86 14.31
CA ARG A 465 -2.43 -27.19 13.01
C ARG A 465 -3.74 -27.55 12.31
N GLY A 466 -4.60 -26.57 12.06
CA GLY A 466 -5.97 -26.82 11.58
C GLY A 466 -6.94 -27.18 12.69
N ALA A 467 -7.87 -28.12 12.44
CA ALA A 467 -8.92 -28.56 13.36
C ALA A 467 -8.44 -29.62 14.38
N GLU A 468 -9.30 -29.99 15.35
CA GLU A 468 -9.03 -31.08 16.30
C GLU A 468 -8.93 -32.46 15.60
N PRO A 469 -8.15 -33.42 16.14
CA PRO A 469 -7.37 -33.38 17.40
C PRO A 469 -5.97 -32.74 17.27
N PRO A 470 -5.29 -32.39 18.39
CA PRO A 470 -3.90 -31.92 18.35
C PRO A 470 -2.97 -32.99 17.77
N PHE A 471 -1.99 -32.57 16.96
CA PHE A 471 -1.02 -33.50 16.37
C PHE A 471 0.08 -33.93 17.34
N SER A 472 0.26 -33.19 18.45
CA SER A 472 1.18 -33.57 19.52
C SER A 472 0.67 -33.09 20.87
N GLN A 473 0.81 -33.95 21.89
CA GLN A 473 0.59 -33.63 23.29
C GLN A 473 1.80 -34.07 24.09
N ARG A 474 2.28 -33.23 25.01
CA ARG A 474 3.47 -33.52 25.80
C ARG A 474 3.37 -33.06 27.24
N ALA A 475 3.80 -33.91 28.16
CA ALA A 475 3.86 -33.63 29.58
C ALA A 475 5.27 -33.24 30.05
N THR A 476 5.36 -32.25 30.92
CA THR A 476 6.62 -31.78 31.52
C THR A 476 6.42 -31.60 33.02
N LEU A 477 7.38 -32.08 33.82
CA LEU A 477 7.34 -31.96 35.27
C LEU A 477 8.31 -30.86 35.72
N ILE A 478 7.86 -29.98 36.61
CA ILE A 478 8.67 -28.85 37.05
C ILE A 478 8.65 -28.78 38.58
N GLN A 479 9.83 -28.63 39.16
CA GLN A 479 10.00 -28.23 40.55
C GLN A 479 10.37 -26.75 40.58
N ALA A 480 9.59 -25.94 41.30
CA ALA A 480 9.80 -24.50 41.36
C ALA A 480 10.49 -24.14 42.68
N LYS A 481 11.58 -23.38 42.64
CA LYS A 481 12.31 -23.01 43.87
C LYS A 481 12.57 -21.52 43.91
N ARG A 482 12.19 -20.89 45.02
CA ARG A 482 12.40 -19.45 45.22
C ARG A 482 13.81 -19.15 45.72
N LEU A 483 14.30 -17.98 45.36
CA LEU A 483 15.54 -17.45 45.91
C LEU A 483 15.37 -17.18 47.42
N ARG A 484 16.34 -17.64 48.21
CA ARG A 484 16.44 -17.35 49.64
C ARG A 484 17.65 -16.48 49.90
N ARG A 485 17.52 -15.56 50.86
CA ARG A 485 18.64 -14.78 51.39
C ARG A 485 19.21 -15.54 52.58
N GLY A 486 20.44 -16.05 52.44
CA GLY A 486 21.18 -16.68 53.51
C GLY A 486 21.87 -15.67 54.43
N THR A 487 22.73 -16.17 55.30
CA THR A 487 23.62 -15.32 56.11
C THR A 487 24.59 -14.51 55.22
N PRO A 488 25.25 -13.45 55.73
CA PRO A 488 26.19 -12.65 54.93
C PRO A 488 27.35 -13.46 54.30
N LEU A 489 27.66 -14.64 54.85
CA LEU A 489 28.66 -15.57 54.34
C LEU A 489 28.12 -16.53 53.27
N GLU A 490 26.82 -16.84 53.31
CA GLU A 490 26.16 -17.78 52.37
C GLU A 490 25.58 -17.07 51.14
N GLY A 491 25.26 -15.78 51.25
CA GLY A 491 24.67 -15.00 50.18
C GLY A 491 23.30 -15.50 49.75
N GLU A 492 22.87 -15.12 48.55
CA GLU A 492 21.61 -15.57 47.98
C GLU A 492 21.75 -16.98 47.38
N HIS A 493 20.78 -17.85 47.63
CA HIS A 493 20.82 -19.25 47.19
C HIS A 493 19.43 -19.84 46.96
N TYR A 494 19.36 -20.86 46.11
CA TYR A 494 18.20 -21.74 45.97
C TYR A 494 18.39 -22.96 46.85
N ALA A 495 17.44 -23.24 47.74
CA ALA A 495 17.44 -24.45 48.56
C ALA A 495 16.70 -25.57 47.82
N VAL A 496 17.46 -26.48 47.19
CA VAL A 496 16.91 -27.56 46.35
C VAL A 496 16.98 -28.87 47.11
N ASN A 497 15.85 -29.57 47.22
CA ASN A 497 15.81 -30.92 47.76
C ASN A 497 16.19 -31.93 46.65
N MET A 498 17.36 -32.55 46.80
CA MET A 498 17.91 -33.43 45.77
C MET A 498 17.16 -34.76 45.66
N SER A 499 16.52 -35.24 46.74
CA SER A 499 15.70 -36.45 46.64
C SER A 499 14.44 -36.21 45.82
N GLN A 500 13.81 -35.02 45.95
CA GLN A 500 12.67 -34.63 45.12
C GLN A 500 13.08 -34.45 43.65
N MET A 501 14.27 -33.91 43.41
CA MET A 501 14.81 -33.76 42.06
C MET A 501 15.07 -35.12 41.40
N GLU A 502 15.59 -36.09 42.15
CA GLU A 502 15.74 -37.48 41.71
C GLU A 502 14.40 -38.16 41.48
N ASP A 503 13.42 -37.94 42.36
CA ASP A 503 12.07 -38.49 42.22
C ASP A 503 11.45 -38.07 40.88
N ILE A 504 11.47 -36.77 40.53
CA ILE A 504 10.92 -36.30 39.24
C ILE A 504 11.77 -36.73 38.04
N ALA A 505 13.11 -36.71 38.15
CA ALA A 505 13.99 -37.11 37.06
C ALA A 505 13.79 -38.59 36.66
N ASN A 506 13.46 -39.45 37.63
CA ASN A 506 13.13 -40.85 37.39
C ASN A 506 11.74 -41.06 36.76
N GLN A 507 10.80 -40.10 36.88
CA GLN A 507 9.48 -40.21 36.25
C GLN A 507 9.54 -39.98 34.75
N THR A 508 10.31 -38.97 34.33
CA THR A 508 10.50 -38.62 32.93
C THR A 508 11.77 -37.79 32.72
N SER A 509 12.40 -37.96 31.55
CA SER A 509 13.52 -37.13 31.10
C SER A 509 13.13 -35.66 30.88
N SER A 510 11.82 -35.38 30.75
CA SER A 510 11.27 -34.03 30.62
C SER A 510 10.92 -33.40 31.98
N SER A 511 11.87 -33.49 32.92
CA SER A 511 11.74 -32.95 34.27
C SER A 511 12.74 -31.83 34.49
N PHE A 512 12.30 -30.74 35.14
CA PHE A 512 13.07 -29.50 35.23
C PHE A 512 12.97 -28.83 36.61
N LEU A 513 14.00 -28.05 36.94
CA LEU A 513 13.98 -27.04 38.00
C LEU A 513 13.68 -25.67 37.39
N LEU A 514 12.67 -24.96 37.90
CA LEU A 514 12.43 -23.54 37.64
C LEU A 514 12.93 -22.72 38.84
N ALA A 515 13.92 -21.87 38.61
CA ALA A 515 14.48 -21.00 39.63
C ALA A 515 13.84 -19.61 39.61
N LEU A 516 13.08 -19.27 40.66
CA LEU A 516 12.37 -18.00 40.79
C LEU A 516 13.26 -16.98 41.51
N GLY A 517 13.80 -16.02 40.77
CA GLY A 517 14.66 -14.96 41.31
C GLY A 517 15.02 -13.91 40.25
N PRO A 518 15.75 -12.85 40.65
CA PRO A 518 16.30 -11.86 39.73
C PRO A 518 17.21 -12.50 38.67
N PRO A 519 17.40 -11.84 37.52
CA PRO A 519 18.30 -12.34 36.47
C PRO A 519 19.73 -12.51 36.98
N ALA A 520 20.36 -13.64 36.63
CA ALA A 520 21.76 -13.92 36.94
C ALA A 520 22.51 -14.29 35.66
N LEU A 521 23.69 -13.71 35.44
CA LEU A 521 24.50 -13.89 34.22
C LEU A 521 23.73 -13.67 32.90
N GLY A 522 22.77 -12.74 32.90
CA GLY A 522 21.90 -12.48 31.74
C GLY A 522 20.80 -13.51 31.50
N VAL A 523 20.59 -14.46 32.43
CA VAL A 523 19.54 -15.48 32.34
C VAL A 523 18.41 -15.14 33.32
N THR A 524 17.24 -14.81 32.78
CA THR A 524 16.02 -14.54 33.56
C THR A 524 15.30 -15.84 33.89
N MET A 525 15.00 -16.05 35.18
CA MET A 525 14.33 -17.25 35.72
C MET A 525 14.83 -18.57 35.11
N PRO A 526 16.06 -18.99 35.45
CA PRO A 526 16.68 -20.15 34.83
C PRO A 526 15.85 -21.43 34.98
N VAL A 527 15.70 -22.17 33.87
CA VAL A 527 15.11 -23.51 33.82
C VAL A 527 16.20 -24.53 33.50
N ALA A 528 16.48 -25.45 34.41
CA ALA A 528 17.55 -26.44 34.30
C ALA A 528 16.99 -27.88 34.31
N PRO A 529 17.52 -28.81 33.49
CA PRO A 529 17.09 -30.21 33.52
C PRO A 529 17.34 -30.86 34.89
N ALA A 530 16.35 -31.59 35.41
CA ALA A 530 16.43 -32.26 36.70
C ALA A 530 17.56 -33.30 36.72
N GLN A 531 17.66 -34.13 35.67
CA GLN A 531 18.71 -35.13 35.54
C GLN A 531 20.11 -34.50 35.61
N LEU A 532 20.31 -33.34 34.97
CA LEU A 532 21.59 -32.64 35.00
C LEU A 532 21.97 -32.20 36.43
N LEU A 533 20.99 -31.78 37.23
CA LEU A 533 21.22 -31.42 38.64
C LEU A 533 21.56 -32.65 39.48
N VAL A 534 20.86 -33.76 39.26
CA VAL A 534 21.13 -35.04 39.93
C VAL A 534 22.55 -35.53 39.59
N ASP A 535 22.92 -35.57 38.31
CA ASP A 535 24.23 -36.02 37.85
C ASP A 535 25.36 -35.13 38.39
N ARG A 536 25.13 -33.81 38.43
CA ARG A 536 26.15 -32.84 38.84
C ARG A 536 26.37 -32.78 40.34
N PHE A 537 25.31 -32.94 41.13
CA PHE A 537 25.34 -32.68 42.57
C PHE A 537 25.17 -33.95 43.43
N GLY A 538 24.65 -35.04 42.85
CA GLY A 538 24.32 -36.26 43.56
C GLY A 538 23.18 -36.09 44.57
N VAL A 539 22.76 -37.21 45.17
CA VAL A 539 21.60 -37.29 46.07
C VAL A 539 21.96 -37.58 47.53
N ILE A 540 23.26 -37.67 47.83
CA ILE A 540 23.77 -37.97 49.19
C ILE A 540 23.38 -36.87 50.20
N VAL A 541 23.27 -35.62 49.74
CA VAL A 541 22.84 -34.49 50.56
C VAL A 541 21.37 -34.17 50.27
N LYS A 542 20.52 -34.27 51.30
CA LYS A 542 19.07 -34.10 51.18
C LYS A 542 18.65 -32.72 50.67
N GLU A 543 19.25 -31.66 51.20
CA GLU A 543 19.01 -30.28 50.77
C GLU A 543 20.32 -29.60 50.40
N ARG A 544 20.37 -28.99 49.21
CA ARG A 544 21.55 -28.31 48.70
C ARG A 544 21.26 -26.86 48.40
N HIS A 545 22.17 -25.99 48.84
CA HIS A 545 22.12 -24.56 48.56
C HIS A 545 22.91 -24.26 47.29
N ILE A 546 22.21 -23.86 46.24
CA ILE A 546 22.78 -23.61 44.92
C ILE A 546 22.77 -22.11 44.65
N HIS A 547 23.95 -21.54 44.41
CA HIS A 547 24.10 -20.13 44.08
C HIS A 547 23.43 -19.79 42.72
N PRO A 548 22.79 -18.61 42.55
CA PRO A 548 22.10 -18.22 41.33
C PRO A 548 22.91 -18.37 40.05
N ASP A 549 24.15 -17.88 40.03
CA ASP A 549 25.08 -18.03 38.90
C ASP A 549 25.29 -19.49 38.46
N ARG A 550 25.24 -20.45 39.38
CA ARG A 550 25.39 -21.87 39.03
C ARG A 550 24.14 -22.38 38.33
N VAL A 551 22.95 -22.01 38.80
CA VAL A 551 21.70 -22.42 38.15
C VAL A 551 21.58 -21.74 36.78
N ALA A 552 21.94 -20.46 36.67
CA ALA A 552 21.96 -19.73 35.41
C ALA A 552 22.87 -20.37 34.35
N ARG A 553 24.03 -20.93 34.75
CA ARG A 553 24.93 -21.65 33.82
C ARG A 553 24.42 -23.03 33.40
N LEU A 554 23.58 -23.66 34.20
CA LEU A 554 23.04 -25.00 33.94
C LEU A 554 21.67 -24.96 33.25
N GLY A 555 21.01 -23.81 33.25
CA GLY A 555 19.68 -23.61 32.70
C GLY A 555 19.63 -22.63 31.55
N ARG A 556 18.47 -22.57 30.91
CA ARG A 556 18.10 -21.56 29.92
C ARG A 556 17.15 -20.55 30.55
N SER A 557 17.01 -19.36 29.96
CA SER A 557 15.98 -18.43 30.43
C SER A 557 14.60 -19.04 30.20
N LEU A 558 13.65 -18.71 31.07
CA LEU A 558 12.29 -19.23 30.98
C LEU A 558 11.66 -18.99 29.59
N ALA A 559 11.88 -17.80 29.02
CA ALA A 559 11.35 -17.45 27.70
C ALA A 559 11.95 -18.32 26.59
N VAL A 560 13.26 -18.54 26.60
CA VAL A 560 13.92 -19.39 25.60
C VAL A 560 13.48 -20.83 25.76
N TRP A 561 13.42 -21.34 26.99
CA TRP A 561 12.97 -22.71 27.25
C TRP A 561 11.51 -22.94 26.85
N LEU A 562 10.60 -22.01 27.14
CA LEU A 562 9.20 -22.11 26.75
C LEU A 562 9.01 -22.08 25.23
N VAL A 563 9.69 -21.18 24.51
CA VAL A 563 9.50 -21.07 23.05
C VAL A 563 10.28 -22.15 22.31
N ASP A 564 11.57 -22.26 22.57
CA ASP A 564 12.44 -23.14 21.79
C ASP A 564 12.23 -24.58 22.20
N ASP A 565 12.16 -24.89 23.50
CA ASP A 565 12.15 -26.28 23.94
C ASP A 565 10.73 -26.84 24.08
N VAL A 566 9.84 -26.13 24.78
CA VAL A 566 8.44 -26.57 25.01
C VAL A 566 7.62 -26.41 23.73
N ILE A 567 7.32 -25.18 23.31
CA ILE A 567 6.51 -24.91 22.12
C ILE A 567 7.17 -25.52 20.88
N GLY A 568 8.50 -25.50 20.78
CA GLY A 568 9.25 -26.15 19.71
C GLY A 568 9.21 -27.68 19.68
N LEU A 569 8.60 -28.34 20.67
CA LEU A 569 8.49 -29.80 20.78
C LEU A 569 9.84 -30.53 20.90
N TRP A 570 10.88 -29.84 21.39
CA TRP A 570 12.17 -30.45 21.68
C TRP A 570 12.22 -31.10 23.07
N THR A 571 11.31 -30.70 23.97
CA THR A 571 11.10 -31.34 25.28
C THR A 571 9.65 -31.80 25.46
N GLY A 572 9.40 -32.54 26.54
CA GLY A 572 8.10 -33.04 26.93
C GLY A 572 7.91 -34.51 26.57
N ASP A 573 7.36 -35.27 27.51
CA ASP A 573 7.06 -36.69 27.39
C ASP A 573 5.77 -36.90 26.59
N ALA A 574 5.86 -37.60 25.47
CA ALA A 574 4.74 -37.86 24.58
C ALA A 574 4.01 -39.17 24.91
N ARG A 575 4.46 -39.93 25.92
CA ARG A 575 3.76 -41.16 26.33
C ARG A 575 2.40 -40.82 26.93
N GLU A 576 1.40 -41.60 26.55
CA GLU A 576 -0.01 -41.40 26.96
C GLU A 576 -0.16 -41.48 28.48
N ASP A 577 0.51 -42.43 29.15
CA ASP A 577 0.54 -42.55 30.61
C ASP A 577 1.08 -41.29 31.30
N ALA A 578 2.13 -40.67 30.73
CA ALA A 578 2.71 -39.42 31.23
C ALA A 578 1.76 -38.22 31.06
N VAL A 579 1.08 -38.12 29.92
CA VAL A 579 0.10 -37.06 29.63
C VAL A 579 -1.15 -37.21 30.49
N GLU A 580 -1.68 -38.43 30.64
CA GLU A 580 -2.82 -38.72 31.51
C GLU A 580 -2.49 -38.40 32.97
N LYS A 581 -1.33 -38.84 33.47
CA LYS A 581 -0.90 -38.57 34.85
C LYS A 581 -0.67 -37.09 35.10
N ALA A 582 -0.07 -36.38 34.15
CA ALA A 582 0.09 -34.92 34.23
C ALA A 582 -1.28 -34.22 34.25
N SER A 583 -2.27 -34.71 33.48
CA SER A 583 -3.63 -34.15 33.39
C SER A 583 -4.46 -34.40 34.64
N ALA A 584 -4.26 -35.55 35.29
CA ALA A 584 -4.93 -35.92 36.53
C ALA A 584 -4.34 -35.21 37.76
N GLY A 585 -3.10 -34.71 37.66
CA GLY A 585 -2.33 -34.27 38.83
C GLY A 585 -1.83 -35.49 39.64
N ALA A 586 -0.66 -35.37 40.26
CA ALA A 586 -0.14 -36.46 41.09
C ALA A 586 0.72 -35.92 42.23
N GLY A 587 0.67 -36.60 43.38
CA GLY A 587 1.58 -36.39 44.53
C GLY A 587 0.93 -35.79 45.78
N ASP A 588 1.56 -36.05 46.95
CA ASP A 588 1.15 -35.73 48.34
C ASP A 588 0.94 -34.21 48.64
N ARG A 589 0.95 -33.35 47.62
CA ARG A 589 1.02 -31.88 47.74
C ARG A 589 0.20 -31.19 46.65
N ASP A 590 -0.25 -29.98 46.99
CA ASP A 590 -0.95 -29.09 46.05
C ASP A 590 -0.06 -28.86 44.83
N THR A 591 -0.50 -29.36 43.68
CA THR A 591 0.25 -29.30 42.41
C THR A 591 -0.50 -28.37 41.46
N ILE A 592 0.24 -27.50 40.76
CA ILE A 592 -0.37 -26.60 39.78
C ILE A 592 -0.35 -27.27 38.40
N LEU A 593 -1.54 -27.60 37.87
CA LEU A 593 -1.69 -28.03 36.49
C LEU A 593 -1.69 -26.81 35.58
N VAL A 594 -0.85 -26.84 34.55
CA VAL A 594 -0.76 -25.80 33.51
C VAL A 594 -0.99 -26.45 32.16
N GLU A 595 -1.90 -25.92 31.38
CA GLU A 595 -2.10 -26.31 29.99
C GLU A 595 -1.77 -25.12 29.07
N ILE A 596 -0.86 -25.35 28.12
CA ILE A 596 -0.56 -24.45 27.02
C ILE A 596 -1.11 -25.06 25.74
N ALA A 597 -2.07 -24.41 25.11
CA ALA A 597 -2.56 -24.80 23.80
C ALA A 597 -1.99 -23.84 22.75
N VAL A 598 -1.32 -24.40 21.73
CA VAL A 598 -0.73 -23.66 20.61
C VAL A 598 -1.33 -24.17 19.32
N ALA A 599 -1.99 -23.30 18.57
CA ALA A 599 -2.66 -23.64 17.32
C ALA A 599 -2.22 -22.71 16.19
N MET A 600 -1.96 -23.30 15.02
CA MET A 600 -1.92 -22.58 13.74
C MET A 600 -3.28 -22.80 13.05
N GLU A 601 -4.08 -21.74 12.96
CA GLU A 601 -5.46 -21.77 12.42
C GLU A 601 -5.53 -21.08 11.07
N SER A 602 -6.34 -21.57 10.13
CA SER A 602 -6.55 -20.85 8.87
C SER A 602 -7.19 -19.49 9.10
N VAL A 603 -6.81 -18.49 8.30
CA VAL A 603 -7.38 -17.13 8.33
C VAL A 603 -8.70 -17.05 7.53
N ASP A 604 -9.08 -18.10 6.78
CA ASP A 604 -10.32 -18.12 6.00
C ASP A 604 -11.59 -18.09 6.88
N PRO A 605 -12.54 -17.17 6.62
CA PRO A 605 -13.83 -17.14 7.31
C PRO A 605 -14.82 -18.13 6.66
N GLU A 606 -14.54 -19.43 6.62
CA GLU A 606 -15.49 -20.41 6.07
C GLU A 606 -15.47 -21.81 6.73
N VAL A 607 -15.45 -21.93 8.07
CA VAL A 607 -15.94 -23.18 8.73
C VAL A 607 -16.56 -22.92 10.12
N GLU A 608 -17.52 -22.00 10.25
CA GLU A 608 -18.44 -21.99 11.41
C GLU A 608 -19.93 -21.98 11.01
N GLY A 609 -20.23 -21.99 9.70
CA GLY A 609 -21.59 -21.81 9.16
C GLY A 609 -22.28 -23.04 8.55
N ARG A 610 -21.78 -24.27 8.76
CA ARG A 610 -22.49 -25.50 8.30
C ARG A 610 -22.88 -26.42 9.45
N LYS A 611 -23.77 -25.90 10.29
CA LYS A 611 -24.83 -26.69 10.95
C LYS A 611 -26.14 -25.91 10.87
N ARG A 612 -26.90 -26.15 9.81
CA ARG A 612 -28.37 -26.11 9.81
C ARG A 612 -28.87 -27.34 9.08
#